data_AF-A0A2N5DWW3-F1
#
_entry.id   AF-A0A2N5DWW3-F1
#
_cell.length_a   1.000
_cell.length_b   1.000
_cell.length_c   1.000
_cell.angle_alpha   90.00
_cell.angle_beta   90.00
_cell.angle_gamma   90.00
#
_symmetry.space_group_name_H-M   'P 1'
#
loop_
_entity.id
_entity.type
_entity.pdbx_description
1 polymer ?
#
loop_
_entity_poly.entity_id
_entity_poly.type
_entity_poly.pdbx_seq_one_letter_code
_entity_poly.pdbx_strand_id
1 'polypeptide(L)' 'MVGALVAGGLAPAAQATEQGRERREARDTRQDARRDARQEKRECIVQDDKSNHECREDKREAKQEGRQEARDIKW' A
#
# COMPACT_ATOMS: atom_id res chain seq x y z
N MET A 1 -3.62 0.20 55.54
CA MET A 1 -4.63 0.27 54.46
C MET A 1 -3.91 0.56 53.15
N VAL A 2 -4.04 -0.36 52.20
CA VAL A 2 -3.43 -0.32 50.86
C VAL A 2 -4.20 0.69 50.01
N GLY A 3 -3.51 1.68 49.44
CA GLY A 3 -4.12 2.73 48.63
C GLY A 3 -3.44 2.88 47.27
N ALA A 4 -4.07 2.26 46.27
CA ALA A 4 -4.05 2.57 44.83
C ALA A 4 -2.67 2.75 44.14
N LEU A 5 -2.21 1.66 43.51
CA LEU A 5 -1.28 1.70 42.38
C LEU A 5 -1.91 2.48 41.22
N VAL A 6 -1.25 3.56 40.80
CA VAL A 6 -1.52 4.27 39.54
C VAL A 6 -1.14 3.34 38.38
N ALA A 7 -2.13 2.67 37.79
CA ALA A 7 -1.98 1.93 36.55
C ALA A 7 -2.00 2.89 35.35
N GLY A 8 -0.92 3.66 35.19
CA GLY A 8 -0.71 4.57 34.07
C GLY A 8 0.19 3.98 33.00
N GLY A 9 -0.42 3.49 31.90
CA GLY A 9 0.06 3.62 30.53
C GLY A 9 1.45 3.06 30.14
N LEU A 10 1.54 1.77 29.83
CA LEU A 10 2.67 1.18 29.08
C LEU A 10 2.31 0.83 27.60
N ALA A 11 1.11 1.17 27.14
CA ALA A 11 0.61 0.77 25.82
C ALA A 11 0.95 1.64 24.58
N PRO A 12 1.48 2.90 24.64
CA PRO A 12 1.55 3.74 23.44
C PRO A 12 2.72 3.39 22.50
N ALA A 13 3.82 2.82 23.00
CA ALA A 13 5.01 2.58 22.19
C ALA A 13 4.82 1.45 21.16
N ALA A 14 4.22 0.33 21.58
CA ALA A 14 4.00 -0.84 20.70
C ALA A 14 3.00 -0.56 19.57
N GLN A 15 1.93 0.19 19.87
CA GLN A 15 0.93 0.61 18.88
C GLN A 15 1.51 1.61 17.86
N ALA A 16 2.40 2.50 18.32
CA ALA A 16 3.09 3.46 17.44
C ALA A 16 4.09 2.78 16.50
N THR A 17 4.78 1.72 16.94
CA THR A 17 5.70 0.94 16.09
C THR A 17 4.96 0.14 15.03
N GLU A 18 3.82 -0.45 15.38
CA GLU A 18 3.02 -1.27 14.46
C GLU A 18 2.40 -0.41 13.36
N GLN A 19 1.71 0.69 13.72
CA GLN A 19 1.20 1.64 12.73
C GLN A 19 2.30 2.27 11.88
N GLY A 20 3.51 2.42 12.42
CA GLY A 20 4.67 2.88 11.67
C GLY A 20 5.10 1.87 10.59
N ARG A 21 5.00 0.57 10.89
CA ARG A 21 5.32 -0.53 9.97
C ARG A 21 4.30 -0.62 8.84
N GLU A 22 3.02 -0.63 9.16
CA GLU A 22 1.91 -0.64 8.20
C GLU A 22 2.00 0.54 7.22
N ARG A 23 2.31 1.74 7.70
CA ARG A 23 2.49 2.91 6.82
C ARG A 23 3.69 2.79 5.88
N ARG A 24 4.74 2.06 6.26
CA ARG A 24 5.89 1.80 5.37
C ARG A 24 5.49 0.78 4.32
N GLU A 25 4.89 -0.33 4.74
CA GLU A 25 4.41 -1.39 3.86
C GLU A 25 3.39 -0.88 2.83
N ALA A 26 2.42 -0.07 3.26
CA ALA A 26 1.48 0.59 2.36
C ALA A 26 2.15 1.56 1.37
N ARG A 27 3.28 2.19 1.73
CA ARG A 27 4.06 3.01 0.78
C ARG A 27 4.77 2.14 -0.23
N ASP A 28 5.39 1.04 0.22
CA ASP A 28 6.14 0.13 -0.63
C ASP A 28 5.21 -0.52 -1.66
N THR A 29 4.05 -1.03 -1.21
CA THR A 29 2.97 -1.55 -2.07
C THR A 29 2.58 -0.56 -3.17
N ARG A 30 2.42 0.74 -2.83
CA ARG A 30 2.11 1.77 -3.85
C ARG A 30 3.24 1.98 -4.84
N GLN A 31 4.50 1.81 -4.43
CA GLN A 31 5.64 1.98 -5.33
C GLN A 31 5.82 0.76 -6.22
N ASP A 32 5.60 -0.44 -5.71
CA ASP A 32 5.58 -1.69 -6.48
C ASP A 32 4.50 -1.63 -7.55
N ALA A 33 3.24 -1.40 -7.19
CA ALA A 33 2.16 -1.27 -8.16
C ALA A 33 2.40 -0.15 -9.21
N ARG A 34 3.14 0.92 -8.86
CA ARG A 34 3.54 1.96 -9.83
C ARG A 34 4.65 1.51 -10.78
N ARG A 35 5.57 0.66 -10.33
CA ARG A 35 6.63 0.08 -11.16
C ARG A 35 6.01 -0.97 -12.09
N ASP A 36 5.23 -1.88 -11.53
CA ASP A 36 4.63 -3.00 -12.25
C ASP A 36 3.66 -2.50 -13.31
N ALA A 37 2.75 -1.57 -12.99
CA ALA A 37 1.85 -0.99 -13.99
C ALA A 37 2.58 -0.19 -15.10
N ARG A 38 3.83 0.25 -14.88
CA ARG A 38 4.64 0.84 -15.97
C ARG A 38 5.30 -0.23 -16.82
N GLN A 39 5.76 -1.32 -16.20
CA GLN A 39 6.36 -2.48 -16.85
C GLN A 39 5.32 -3.17 -17.74
N GLU A 40 4.16 -3.51 -17.17
CA GLU A 40 3.03 -4.13 -17.85
C GLU A 40 2.55 -3.28 -19.04
N LYS A 41 2.46 -1.95 -18.89
CA LYS A 41 2.13 -1.08 -20.04
C LYS A 41 3.16 -1.19 -21.17
N ARG A 42 4.45 -1.30 -20.85
CA ARG A 42 5.50 -1.44 -21.87
C ARG A 42 5.34 -2.77 -22.60
N GLU A 43 5.09 -3.84 -21.84
CA GLU A 43 4.85 -5.17 -22.39
C GLU A 43 3.60 -5.20 -23.27
N CYS A 44 2.48 -4.61 -22.83
CA CYS A 44 1.26 -4.46 -23.62
C CYS A 44 1.50 -3.76 -24.97
N ILE A 45 2.31 -2.70 -25.00
CA ILE A 45 2.66 -2.01 -26.24
C ILE A 45 3.58 -2.87 -27.13
N VAL A 46 4.51 -3.61 -26.53
CA VAL A 46 5.49 -4.43 -27.28
C VAL A 46 4.85 -5.68 -27.86
N GLN A 47 3.90 -6.29 -27.16
CA GLN A 47 3.17 -7.47 -27.64
C GLN A 47 2.15 -7.12 -28.74
N ASP A 48 1.81 -5.83 -28.92
CA ASP A 48 0.81 -5.33 -29.87
C ASP A 48 -0.58 -5.98 -29.68
N ASP A 49 -0.85 -6.48 -28.46
CA ASP A 49 -2.09 -7.18 -28.10
C ASP A 49 -3.30 -6.26 -28.02
N LYS A 50 -3.08 -4.97 -27.71
CA LYS A 50 -4.12 -3.96 -27.49
C LYS A 50 -3.70 -2.61 -28.03
N SER A 51 -4.67 -1.72 -28.23
CA SER A 51 -4.40 -0.33 -28.57
C SER A 51 -3.67 0.40 -27.43
N ASN A 52 -2.91 1.46 -27.75
CA ASN A 52 -2.24 2.28 -26.72
C ASN A 52 -3.23 2.86 -25.70
N HIS A 53 -4.48 3.07 -26.10
CA HIS A 53 -5.55 3.54 -25.23
C HIS A 53 -5.88 2.51 -24.16
N GLU A 54 -6.13 1.26 -24.57
CA GLU A 54 -6.40 0.16 -23.65
C GLU A 54 -5.24 -0.09 -22.70
N CYS A 55 -3.99 -0.15 -23.18
CA CYS A 55 -2.81 -0.27 -22.30
C CYS A 55 -2.66 0.91 -21.31
N ARG A 56 -3.29 2.07 -21.55
CA ARG A 56 -3.32 3.19 -20.58
C ARG A 56 -4.41 2.99 -19.54
N GLU A 57 -5.55 2.42 -19.91
CA GLU A 57 -6.63 2.11 -18.98
C GLU A 57 -6.20 0.99 -18.02
N ASP A 58 -5.65 -0.11 -18.53
CA ASP A 58 -5.14 -1.22 -17.68
C ASP A 58 -4.13 -0.70 -16.65
N LYS A 59 -3.18 0.14 -17.09
CA LYS A 59 -2.21 0.80 -16.20
C LYS A 59 -2.89 1.68 -15.14
N ARG A 60 -4.02 2.31 -15.44
CA ARG A 60 -4.76 3.12 -14.45
C ARG A 60 -5.45 2.23 -13.44
N GLU A 61 -6.02 1.12 -13.89
CA GLU A 61 -6.67 0.10 -13.07
C GLU A 61 -5.69 -0.59 -12.13
N ALA A 62 -4.57 -1.13 -12.62
CA ALA A 62 -3.53 -1.72 -11.78
C ALA A 62 -3.01 -0.75 -10.69
N LYS A 63 -2.91 0.55 -11.02
CA LYS A 63 -2.56 1.57 -10.01
C LYS A 63 -3.68 1.86 -9.02
N GLN A 64 -4.95 1.67 -9.39
CA GLN A 64 -6.08 1.79 -8.48
C GLN A 64 -6.10 0.62 -7.52
N GLU A 65 -5.89 -0.60 -8.01
CA GLU A 65 -5.78 -1.82 -7.19
C GLU A 65 -4.67 -1.68 -6.15
N GLY A 66 -3.44 -1.35 -6.55
CA GLY A 66 -2.35 -1.12 -5.58
C GLY A 66 -2.59 0.07 -4.63
N ARG A 67 -3.47 1.02 -4.98
CA ARG A 67 -3.91 2.07 -4.03
C ARG A 67 -4.93 1.53 -3.03
N GLN A 68 -5.77 0.58 -3.43
CA GLN A 68 -6.75 -0.08 -2.58
C GLN A 68 -6.05 -1.03 -1.62
N GLU A 69 -5.16 -1.89 -2.12
CA GLU A 69 -4.34 -2.79 -1.29
C GLU A 69 -3.54 -2.02 -0.23
N ALA A 70 -2.90 -0.91 -0.62
CA ALA A 70 -2.21 -0.05 0.33
C ALA A 70 -3.13 0.70 1.31
N ARG A 71 -4.45 0.77 1.07
CA ARG A 71 -5.40 1.22 2.09
C ARG A 71 -5.66 0.07 3.05
N ASP A 72 -5.87 -1.12 2.55
CA ASP A 72 -6.18 -2.31 3.33
C ASP A 72 -5.04 -2.72 4.27
N ILE A 73 -3.78 -2.43 3.91
CA ILE A 73 -2.60 -2.63 4.80
C ILE A 73 -2.58 -1.61 5.96
N LYS A 74 -3.16 -0.43 5.76
CA LYS A 74 -3.06 0.71 6.68
C LYS A 74 -4.25 0.78 7.64
N TRP A 75 -5.13 -0.22 7.66
CA TRP A 75 -6.39 -0.26 8.40
C TRP A 75 -6.64 -1.65 8.98
#